data_AF-A0A9D1CD70-F1
#
_entry.id   AF-A0A9D1CD70-F1
#
_cell.length_a   1.000
_cell.length_b   1.000
_cell.length_c   1.000
_cell.angle_alpha   90.00
_cell.angle_beta   90.00
_cell.angle_gamma   90.00
#
_symmetry.space_group_name_H-M   'P 1'
#
loop_
_entity.id
_entity.type
_entity.pdbx_description
1 polymer ?
#
loop_
_entity_poly.entity_id
_entity_poly.type
_entity_poly.pdbx_seq_one_letter_code
_entity_poly.pdbx_strand_id
1 'polypeptide(L)'
;MKKQIIIVTTLALALSGNAVADSNLKKSSENIQKIEKIAGEKSPYYRSQKESFPKDYFLVNQNLPFLVGIALFHPNSDTLKLDKKQLEVIIKSKNTTVPVAMKMAKQIKTMELELAKATVEEKKDPKGLNELVEKISKARTDLTKAHLKCIHNIQTILSDEQYTTLLKLASTPAKPKVATTQSKGEILFTQKCSSCHSTSRPKDMSTVVAPALMGVMRHIKMSYPDKEKAVEFIKDYTVNPSEEKAICMKKKLERFGLMPSQKGNVTQEELEVIANWMFDNFPPKDFKGMGHGNRKN
;
A
#
# COMPACT_ATOMS: atom_id res chain seq x y z
N MET A 1 -55.05 -44.82 -9.70
CA MET A 1 -53.58 -44.65 -9.82
C MET A 1 -53.31 -43.27 -10.42
N LYS A 2 -52.98 -42.28 -9.59
CA LYS A 2 -52.78 -40.87 -10.00
C LYS A 2 -51.31 -40.66 -10.38
N LYS A 3 -51.06 -40.24 -11.63
CA LYS A 3 -49.72 -39.82 -12.11
C LYS A 3 -49.42 -38.43 -11.52
N GLN A 4 -48.37 -38.34 -10.70
CA GLN A 4 -47.79 -37.04 -10.30
C GLN A 4 -46.79 -36.60 -11.37
N ILE A 5 -47.05 -35.42 -11.93
CA ILE A 5 -46.15 -34.69 -12.81
C ILE A 5 -45.17 -33.93 -11.90
N ILE A 6 -43.90 -34.30 -11.92
CA ILE A 6 -42.82 -33.57 -11.25
C ILE A 6 -42.36 -32.47 -12.21
N ILE A 7 -42.76 -31.23 -11.92
CA ILE A 7 -42.23 -30.03 -12.57
C ILE A 7 -40.86 -29.76 -11.94
N VAL A 8 -39.80 -30.05 -12.69
CA VAL A 8 -38.43 -29.65 -12.33
C VAL A 8 -38.26 -28.18 -12.71
N THR A 9 -38.47 -27.29 -11.75
CA THR A 9 -38.17 -25.86 -11.92
C THR A 9 -36.66 -25.69 -11.88
N THR A 10 -36.03 -25.56 -13.04
CA THR A 10 -34.63 -25.14 -13.17
C THR A 10 -34.49 -23.71 -12.66
N LEU A 11 -34.02 -23.58 -11.41
CA LEU A 11 -33.57 -22.31 -10.85
C LEU A 11 -32.33 -21.87 -11.65
N ALA A 12 -32.54 -21.04 -12.67
CA ALA A 12 -31.48 -20.34 -13.36
C ALA A 12 -30.80 -19.40 -12.34
N LEU A 13 -29.68 -19.86 -11.79
CA LEU A 13 -28.77 -19.04 -11.01
C LEU A 13 -28.16 -18.00 -11.97
N ALA A 14 -28.80 -16.84 -12.07
CA ALA A 14 -28.22 -15.69 -12.71
C ALA A 14 -26.95 -15.32 -11.92
N LEU A 15 -25.79 -15.74 -12.43
CA LEU A 15 -24.50 -15.20 -12.05
C LEU A 15 -24.48 -13.73 -12.49
N SER A 16 -25.04 -12.85 -11.66
CA SER A 16 -24.71 -11.44 -11.70
C SER A 16 -23.22 -11.35 -11.38
N GLY A 17 -22.42 -11.16 -12.43
CA GLY A 17 -21.04 -10.75 -12.27
C GLY A 17 -21.03 -9.44 -11.52
N ASN A 18 -20.84 -9.50 -10.19
CA ASN A 18 -20.53 -8.33 -9.40
C ASN A 18 -19.22 -7.78 -9.96
N ALA A 19 -19.32 -6.73 -10.79
CA ALA A 19 -18.16 -5.92 -11.14
C ALA A 19 -17.51 -5.53 -9.80
N VAL A 20 -16.31 -6.06 -9.58
CA VAL A 20 -15.61 -5.91 -8.31
C VAL A 20 -15.11 -4.47 -8.28
N ALA A 21 -15.81 -3.59 -7.58
CA ALA A 21 -15.45 -2.18 -7.40
C ALA A 21 -13.94 -1.97 -7.10
N ASP A 22 -13.27 -0.99 -7.70
CA ASP A 22 -11.86 -0.66 -7.48
C ASP A 22 -11.70 0.77 -6.92
N SER A 23 -10.46 1.11 -6.57
CA SER A 23 -10.06 2.49 -6.26
C SER A 23 -9.92 3.33 -7.53
N ASN A 24 -10.36 4.60 -7.47
CA ASN A 24 -10.16 5.57 -8.56
C ASN A 24 -8.67 5.82 -8.84
N LEU A 25 -7.83 5.73 -7.82
CA LEU A 25 -6.38 5.81 -7.89
C LEU A 25 -5.74 4.75 -7.00
N LYS A 26 -4.70 4.11 -7.53
CA LYS A 26 -3.83 3.24 -6.74
C LYS A 26 -2.95 4.06 -5.81
N LYS A 27 -2.78 3.59 -4.58
CA LYS A 27 -1.78 4.15 -3.66
C LYS A 27 -0.38 3.82 -4.18
N SER A 28 0.51 4.80 -4.17
CA SER A 28 1.93 4.61 -4.50
C SER A 28 2.72 4.38 -3.22
N SER A 29 3.53 3.32 -3.20
CA SER A 29 4.43 2.97 -2.10
C SER A 29 5.46 4.07 -1.83
N GLU A 30 5.98 4.71 -2.88
CA GLU A 30 6.90 5.85 -2.78
C GLU A 30 6.27 7.04 -2.05
N ASN A 31 5.01 7.35 -2.36
CA ASN A 31 4.29 8.41 -1.67
C ASN A 31 4.08 8.10 -0.19
N ILE A 32 3.81 6.84 0.16
CA ILE A 32 3.68 6.40 1.56
C ILE A 32 5.02 6.59 2.30
N GLN A 33 6.12 6.11 1.72
CA GLN A 33 7.46 6.30 2.31
C GLN A 33 7.83 7.77 2.48
N LYS A 34 7.50 8.60 1.48
CA LYS A 34 7.75 10.05 1.55
C LYS A 34 6.98 10.69 2.70
N ILE A 35 5.73 10.29 2.92
CA ILE A 35 4.90 10.76 4.03
C ILE A 35 5.53 10.32 5.37
N GLU A 36 5.96 9.06 5.49
CA GLU A 36 6.61 8.53 6.70
C GLU A 36 7.92 9.27 7.00
N LYS A 37 8.74 9.55 5.97
CA LYS A 37 9.97 10.34 6.10
C LYS A 37 9.70 11.78 6.54
N ILE A 38 8.61 12.39 6.05
CA ILE A 38 8.22 13.76 6.44
C ILE A 38 7.68 13.80 7.86
N ALA A 39 6.90 12.79 8.26
CA ALA A 39 6.39 12.65 9.62
C ALA A 39 7.54 12.54 10.62
N GLY A 40 8.62 11.84 10.26
CA GLY A 40 9.79 11.68 11.12
C GLY A 40 9.49 10.85 12.36
N GLU A 41 10.31 11.00 13.39
CA GLU A 41 10.19 10.20 14.62
C GLU A 41 8.89 10.47 15.36
N LYS A 42 8.33 9.40 15.91
CA LYS A 42 7.10 9.43 16.71
C LYS A 42 7.46 9.78 18.16
N SER A 43 6.61 10.53 18.85
CA SER A 43 6.76 10.75 20.29
C SER A 43 6.75 9.41 21.04
N PRO A 44 7.61 9.22 22.07
CA PRO A 44 7.55 8.05 22.94
C PRO A 44 6.21 7.92 23.69
N TYR A 45 5.44 9.01 23.80
CA TYR A 45 4.14 9.05 24.46
C TYR A 45 2.95 8.82 23.52
N TYR A 46 3.20 8.63 22.22
CA TYR A 46 2.13 8.44 21.24
C TYR A 46 1.49 7.04 21.38
N ARG A 47 0.21 7.01 21.78
CA ARG A 47 -0.47 5.78 22.23
C ARG A 47 -0.96 4.86 21.13
N SER A 48 -1.20 5.37 19.92
CA SER A 48 -1.65 4.50 18.83
C SER A 48 -0.47 3.72 18.25
N GLN A 49 -0.74 2.47 17.85
CA GLN A 49 0.24 1.58 17.23
C GLN A 49 0.91 2.23 16.02
N LYS A 50 0.13 2.93 15.20
CA LYS A 50 0.59 3.70 14.04
C LYS A 50 0.14 5.16 14.13
N GLU A 51 1.06 6.07 13.84
CA GLU A 51 0.76 7.48 13.64
C GLU A 51 0.06 7.69 12.29
N SER A 52 -1.09 8.36 12.30
CA SER A 52 -1.85 8.73 11.11
C SER A 52 -1.50 10.15 10.67
N PHE A 53 -0.26 10.36 10.22
CA PHE A 53 0.20 11.65 9.69
C PHE A 53 -0.36 11.92 8.28
N PRO A 54 -0.82 13.15 7.94
CA PRO A 54 -0.94 14.34 8.80
C PRO A 54 -2.27 14.43 9.58
N LYS A 55 -3.17 13.45 9.41
CA LYS A 55 -4.55 13.45 9.95
C LYS A 55 -4.61 13.72 11.45
N ASP A 56 -3.68 13.20 12.24
CA ASP A 56 -3.73 13.32 13.70
C ASP A 56 -3.49 14.73 14.24
N TYR A 57 -2.97 15.63 13.41
CA TYR A 57 -2.62 16.99 13.80
C TYR A 57 -3.72 18.02 13.50
N PHE A 58 -4.88 17.57 13.03
CA PHE A 58 -6.06 18.44 12.90
C PHE A 58 -6.74 18.56 14.27
N LEU A 59 -7.34 19.73 14.55
CA LEU A 59 -8.02 19.98 15.83
C LEU A 59 -9.21 19.04 16.04
N VAL A 60 -9.92 18.70 14.96
CA VAL A 60 -11.15 17.88 14.98
C VAL A 60 -10.98 16.62 14.12
N ASN A 61 -9.82 15.97 14.23
CA ASN A 61 -9.38 14.85 13.38
C ASN A 61 -10.25 13.58 13.46
N GLN A 62 -10.97 13.36 14.55
CA GLN A 62 -11.79 12.15 14.76
C GLN A 62 -13.19 12.26 14.14
N ASN A 63 -13.74 13.47 14.04
CA ASN A 63 -15.15 13.67 13.68
C ASN A 63 -15.36 14.28 12.29
N LEU A 64 -14.29 14.49 11.51
CA LEU A 64 -14.37 15.01 10.15
C LEU A 64 -13.78 14.04 9.12
N PRO A 65 -14.50 13.73 8.02
CA PRO A 65 -13.99 12.82 7.00
C PRO A 65 -12.98 13.50 6.06
N PHE A 66 -11.99 12.73 5.62
CA PHE A 66 -10.98 13.17 4.63
C PHE A 66 -11.46 12.83 3.20
N LEU A 67 -12.49 13.56 2.75
CA LEU A 67 -13.26 13.25 1.55
C LEU A 67 -12.43 13.11 0.27
N VAL A 68 -11.41 13.96 0.06
CA VAL A 68 -10.50 13.83 -1.09
C VAL A 68 -9.79 12.47 -1.10
N GLY A 69 -9.30 12.03 0.06
CA GLY A 69 -8.61 10.74 0.17
C GLY A 69 -9.56 9.57 -0.08
N ILE A 70 -10.80 9.67 0.41
CA ILE A 70 -11.83 8.64 0.22
C ILE A 70 -12.24 8.58 -1.25
N ALA A 71 -12.51 9.73 -1.88
CA ALA A 71 -12.90 9.81 -3.28
C ALA A 71 -11.84 9.26 -4.25
N LEU A 72 -10.56 9.30 -3.88
CA LEU A 72 -9.47 8.84 -4.73
C LEU A 72 -8.99 7.42 -4.41
N PHE A 73 -8.89 7.05 -3.13
CA PHE A 73 -8.15 5.86 -2.70
C PHE A 73 -8.98 4.85 -1.92
N HIS A 74 -10.27 5.10 -1.69
CA HIS A 74 -11.12 4.09 -1.07
C HIS A 74 -11.24 2.87 -2.01
N PRO A 75 -11.22 1.61 -1.52
CA PRO A 75 -11.27 0.42 -2.38
C PRO A 75 -12.51 0.28 -3.27
N ASN A 76 -13.56 1.03 -2.97
CA ASN A 76 -14.79 1.10 -3.75
C ASN A 76 -15.06 2.54 -4.21
N SER A 77 -14.02 3.34 -4.48
CA SER A 77 -14.23 4.74 -4.88
C SER A 77 -14.67 4.87 -6.32
N ASP A 78 -14.43 3.88 -7.18
CA ASP A 78 -14.96 3.85 -8.55
C ASP A 78 -16.49 3.83 -8.61
N THR A 79 -17.18 3.40 -7.55
CA THR A 79 -18.64 3.43 -7.45
C THR A 79 -19.19 4.86 -7.46
N LEU A 80 -18.34 5.87 -7.21
CA LEU A 80 -18.69 7.28 -7.35
C LEU A 80 -18.91 7.68 -8.81
N LYS A 81 -18.41 6.88 -9.77
CA LYS A 81 -18.52 7.13 -11.21
C LYS A 81 -18.14 8.57 -11.59
N LEU A 82 -17.02 9.04 -11.06
CA LEU A 82 -16.53 10.40 -11.32
C LEU A 82 -16.25 10.57 -12.80
N ASP A 83 -16.72 11.67 -13.39
CA ASP A 83 -16.32 12.01 -14.75
C ASP A 83 -14.85 12.50 -14.79
N LYS A 84 -14.29 12.61 -16.00
CA LYS A 84 -12.89 13.03 -16.18
C LYS A 84 -12.59 14.40 -15.57
N LYS A 85 -13.52 15.36 -15.71
CA LYS A 85 -13.35 16.73 -15.22
C LYS A 85 -13.40 16.75 -13.68
N GLN A 86 -14.33 16.03 -13.07
CA GLN A 86 -14.41 15.87 -11.62
C GLN A 86 -13.12 15.26 -11.07
N LEU A 87 -12.65 14.17 -11.69
CA LEU A 87 -11.43 13.48 -11.26
C LEU A 87 -10.19 14.39 -11.36
N GLU A 88 -10.02 15.12 -12.45
CA GLU A 88 -8.92 16.09 -12.65
C GLU A 88 -8.93 17.19 -11.58
N VAL A 89 -10.10 17.76 -11.29
CA VAL A 89 -10.24 18.81 -10.27
C VAL A 89 -9.92 18.28 -8.87
N ILE A 90 -10.37 17.07 -8.52
CA ILE A 90 -10.08 16.45 -7.22
C ILE A 90 -8.59 16.12 -7.10
N ILE A 91 -7.95 15.62 -8.15
CA ILE A 91 -6.51 15.36 -8.19
C ILE A 91 -5.72 16.65 -8.01
N LYS A 92 -6.11 17.72 -8.72
CA LYS A 92 -5.48 19.04 -8.57
C LYS A 92 -5.63 19.55 -7.14
N SER A 93 -6.83 19.47 -6.57
CA SER A 93 -7.11 19.82 -5.18
C SER A 93 -6.21 19.05 -4.21
N LYS A 94 -6.07 17.72 -4.37
CA LYS A 94 -5.13 16.89 -3.58
C LYS A 94 -3.70 17.39 -3.70
N ASN A 95 -3.21 17.62 -4.92
CA ASN A 95 -1.82 18.00 -5.17
C ASN A 95 -1.48 19.39 -4.63
N THR A 96 -2.46 20.28 -4.48
CA THR A 96 -2.27 21.59 -3.84
C THR A 96 -2.42 21.52 -2.32
N THR A 97 -3.46 20.85 -1.80
CA THR A 97 -3.83 20.90 -0.38
C THR A 97 -2.99 19.97 0.49
N VAL A 98 -2.67 18.76 0.01
CA VAL A 98 -1.94 17.75 0.81
C VAL A 98 -0.54 18.22 1.20
N PRO A 99 0.31 18.79 0.31
CA PRO A 99 1.62 19.29 0.72
C PRO A 99 1.55 20.41 1.76
N VAL A 100 0.57 21.30 1.65
CA VAL A 100 0.35 22.39 2.61
C VAL A 100 -0.07 21.81 3.97
N ALA A 101 -1.02 20.88 3.99
CA ALA A 101 -1.45 20.20 5.20
C ALA A 101 -0.31 19.42 5.87
N MET A 102 0.53 18.74 5.08
CA MET A 102 1.72 18.03 5.60
C MET A 102 2.74 19.00 6.21
N LYS A 103 2.98 20.16 5.58
CA LYS A 103 3.89 21.18 6.12
C LYS A 103 3.38 21.71 7.47
N MET A 104 2.09 22.05 7.55
CA MET A 104 1.47 22.55 8.78
C MET A 104 1.46 21.47 9.88
N ALA A 105 1.07 20.24 9.55
CA ALA A 105 1.09 19.13 10.49
C ALA A 105 2.49 18.83 11.02
N LYS A 106 3.52 18.94 10.17
CA LYS A 106 4.92 18.80 10.61
C LYS A 106 5.30 19.91 11.61
N GLN A 107 4.92 21.17 11.35
CA GLN A 107 5.17 22.26 12.28
C GLN A 107 4.47 22.06 13.63
N ILE A 108 3.20 21.63 13.60
CA ILE A 108 2.43 21.29 14.80
C ILE A 108 3.13 20.16 15.57
N LYS A 109 3.50 19.08 14.88
CA LYS A 109 4.23 17.96 15.46
C LYS A 109 5.52 18.40 16.14
N THR A 110 6.31 19.24 15.48
CA THR A 110 7.57 19.76 16.06
C THR A 110 7.31 20.52 17.35
N MET A 111 6.32 21.42 17.37
CA MET A 111 5.96 22.17 18.59
C MET A 111 5.43 21.24 19.70
N GLU A 112 4.67 20.19 19.36
CA GLU A 112 4.19 19.21 20.34
C GLU A 112 5.31 18.38 20.96
N LEU A 113 6.31 17.99 20.16
CA LEU A 113 7.50 17.29 20.65
C LEU A 113 8.35 18.21 21.53
N GLU A 114 8.53 19.47 21.12
CA GLU A 114 9.21 20.48 21.93
C GLU A 114 8.50 20.70 23.27
N LEU A 115 7.18 20.83 23.26
CA LEU A 115 6.37 20.94 24.47
C LEU A 115 6.54 19.71 25.37
N ALA A 116 6.45 18.50 24.80
CA ALA A 116 6.61 17.27 25.57
C ALA A 116 7.99 17.18 26.25
N LYS A 117 9.06 17.52 25.52
CA LYS A 117 10.42 17.57 26.06
C LYS A 117 10.54 18.61 27.18
N ALA A 118 10.08 19.84 26.91
CA ALA A 118 10.13 20.95 27.86
C ALA A 118 9.39 20.63 29.16
N THR A 119 8.26 19.94 29.08
CA THR A 119 7.46 19.54 30.25
C THR A 119 8.07 18.35 30.99
N VAL A 120 8.44 17.27 30.29
CA VAL A 120 8.76 15.99 30.95
C VAL A 120 10.24 15.87 31.29
N GLU A 121 11.13 16.25 30.37
CA GLU A 121 12.58 16.12 30.55
C GLU A 121 13.15 17.36 31.26
N GLU A 122 12.79 18.55 30.78
CA GLU A 122 13.33 19.81 31.28
C GLU A 122 12.56 20.38 32.48
N LYS A 123 11.38 19.82 32.80
CA LYS A 123 10.53 20.20 33.94
C LYS A 123 10.25 21.70 34.03
N LYS A 124 10.07 22.36 32.89
CA LYS A 124 9.77 23.80 32.84
C LYS A 124 8.41 24.11 33.49
N ASP A 125 8.32 25.29 34.09
CA ASP A 125 7.07 25.78 34.69
C ASP A 125 5.97 25.92 33.63
N PRO A 126 4.73 25.48 33.91
CA PRO A 126 3.62 25.56 32.96
C PRO A 126 3.37 26.97 32.41
N LYS A 127 3.55 28.04 33.20
CA LYS A 127 3.32 29.41 32.72
C LYS A 127 4.26 29.77 31.57
N GLY A 128 5.49 29.26 31.60
CA GLY A 128 6.48 29.45 30.53
C GLY A 128 6.17 28.66 29.25
N LEU A 129 5.17 27.78 29.27
CA LEU A 129 4.79 26.93 28.14
C LEU A 129 3.48 27.37 27.47
N ASN A 130 2.71 28.27 28.10
CA ASN A 130 1.41 28.72 27.62
C ASN A 130 1.48 29.26 26.19
N GLU A 131 2.49 30.07 25.86
CA GLU A 131 2.66 30.63 24.51
C GLU A 131 2.84 29.53 23.45
N LEU A 132 3.57 28.46 23.76
CA LEU A 132 3.76 27.32 22.85
C LEU A 132 2.45 26.53 22.66
N VAL A 133 1.68 26.34 23.74
CA VAL A 133 0.36 25.70 23.69
C VAL A 133 -0.61 26.52 22.82
N GLU A 134 -0.61 27.84 22.96
CA GLU A 134 -1.43 28.74 22.14
C GLU A 134 -1.03 28.68 20.66
N LYS A 135 0.27 28.65 20.34
CA LYS A 135 0.77 28.47 18.98
C LYS A 135 0.32 27.14 18.37
N ILE A 136 0.39 26.04 19.12
CA ILE A 136 -0.12 24.72 18.70
C ILE A 136 -1.62 24.80 18.42
N SER A 137 -2.39 25.36 19.35
CA SER A 137 -3.84 25.53 19.21
C SER A 137 -4.22 26.33 17.96
N LYS A 138 -3.54 27.46 17.72
CA LYS A 138 -3.75 28.30 16.54
C LYS A 138 -3.42 27.56 15.25
N ALA A 139 -2.30 26.86 15.19
CA ALA A 139 -1.88 26.11 14.01
C ALA A 139 -2.85 24.95 13.69
N ARG A 140 -3.28 24.18 14.70
CA ARG A 140 -4.31 23.13 14.55
C ARG A 140 -5.65 23.71 14.09
N THR A 141 -6.02 24.89 14.59
CA THR A 141 -7.22 25.62 14.17
C THR A 141 -7.14 26.00 12.69
N ASP A 142 -6.04 26.60 12.25
CA ASP A 142 -5.86 27.02 10.86
C ASP A 142 -5.87 25.82 9.90
N LEU A 143 -5.21 24.71 10.29
CA LEU A 143 -5.21 23.47 9.53
C LEU A 143 -6.63 22.89 9.40
N THR A 144 -7.42 22.94 10.47
CA THR A 144 -8.82 22.49 10.45
C THR A 144 -9.69 23.40 9.59
N LYS A 145 -9.51 24.72 9.64
CA LYS A 145 -10.21 25.65 8.74
C LYS A 145 -9.90 25.35 7.26
N ALA A 146 -8.66 24.99 6.93
CA ALA A 146 -8.30 24.54 5.59
C ALA A 146 -9.01 23.22 5.21
N HIS A 147 -9.16 22.28 6.14
CA HIS A 147 -9.93 21.05 5.94
C HIS A 147 -11.39 21.33 5.64
N LEU A 148 -12.03 22.24 6.39
CA LEU A 148 -13.44 22.62 6.15
C LEU A 148 -13.64 23.18 4.73
N LYS A 149 -12.72 24.02 4.26
CA LYS A 149 -12.71 24.49 2.86
C LYS A 149 -12.56 23.35 1.87
N CYS A 150 -11.69 22.37 2.15
CA CYS A 150 -11.52 21.18 1.32
C CYS A 150 -12.79 20.31 1.25
N ILE A 151 -13.49 20.13 2.37
CA ILE A 151 -14.79 19.43 2.44
C ILE A 151 -15.82 20.17 1.58
N HIS A 152 -15.93 21.49 1.74
CA HIS A 152 -16.86 22.30 0.96
C HIS A 152 -16.56 22.24 -0.54
N ASN A 153 -15.28 22.30 -0.94
CA ASN A 153 -14.90 22.14 -2.34
C ASN A 153 -15.31 20.78 -2.93
N ILE A 154 -15.32 19.71 -2.14
CA ILE A 154 -15.82 18.41 -2.63
C ILE A 154 -17.32 18.41 -2.81
N GLN A 155 -18.06 19.08 -1.91
CA GLN A 155 -19.51 19.26 -2.05
C GLN A 155 -19.87 19.99 -3.35
N THR A 156 -19.04 20.94 -3.80
CA THR A 156 -19.31 21.70 -5.04
C THR A 156 -18.88 20.97 -6.32
N ILE A 157 -17.99 19.97 -6.23
CA ILE A 157 -17.52 19.18 -7.38
C ILE A 157 -18.48 18.03 -7.69
N LEU A 158 -19.04 17.41 -6.66
CA LEU A 158 -19.86 16.21 -6.78
C LEU A 158 -21.35 16.55 -6.90
N SER A 159 -22.10 15.73 -7.62
CA SER A 159 -23.56 15.73 -7.52
C SER A 159 -24.02 15.22 -6.15
N ASP A 160 -25.27 15.50 -5.78
CA ASP A 160 -25.86 15.07 -4.51
C ASP A 160 -25.84 13.54 -4.34
N GLU A 161 -26.07 12.79 -5.42
CA GLU A 161 -26.01 11.33 -5.44
C GLU A 161 -24.57 10.83 -5.18
N GLN A 162 -23.59 11.43 -5.86
CA GLN A 162 -22.18 11.09 -5.68
C GLN A 162 -21.70 11.44 -4.27
N TYR A 163 -22.12 12.60 -3.74
CA TYR A 163 -21.75 13.04 -2.40
C TYR A 163 -22.37 12.13 -1.33
N THR A 164 -23.62 11.73 -1.50
CA THR A 164 -24.29 10.75 -0.63
C THR A 164 -23.54 9.41 -0.64
N THR A 165 -23.15 8.94 -1.82
CA THR A 165 -22.33 7.73 -1.98
C THR A 165 -20.98 7.87 -1.27
N LEU A 166 -20.31 9.02 -1.42
CA LEU A 166 -19.04 9.30 -0.77
C LEU A 166 -19.15 9.31 0.75
N LEU A 167 -20.20 9.92 1.31
CA LEU A 167 -20.45 9.91 2.75
C LEU A 167 -20.68 8.48 3.28
N LYS A 168 -21.39 7.63 2.52
CA LYS A 168 -21.55 6.21 2.86
C LYS A 168 -20.21 5.48 2.91
N LEU A 169 -19.31 5.74 1.95
CA LEU A 169 -17.95 5.22 1.95
C LEU A 169 -17.12 5.77 3.13
N ALA A 170 -17.39 7.00 3.57
CA ALA A 170 -16.70 7.63 4.69
C ALA A 170 -17.13 7.11 6.06
N SER A 171 -18.42 6.81 6.24
CA SER A 171 -19.02 6.38 7.51
C SER A 171 -19.05 4.87 7.70
N THR A 172 -18.95 4.11 6.61
CA THR A 172 -18.88 2.65 6.67
C THR A 172 -17.42 2.24 6.66
N PRO A 173 -16.89 1.56 7.71
CA PRO A 173 -15.58 0.94 7.60
C PRO A 173 -15.63 -0.01 6.41
N ALA A 174 -14.73 0.19 5.45
CA ALA A 174 -14.64 -0.70 4.29
C ALA A 174 -14.63 -2.14 4.83
N LYS A 175 -15.65 -2.94 4.48
CA LYS A 175 -15.56 -4.39 4.65
C LYS A 175 -14.26 -4.75 3.93
N PRO A 176 -13.26 -5.34 4.62
CA PRO A 176 -11.99 -5.64 3.96
C PRO A 176 -12.32 -6.57 2.80
N LYS A 177 -12.29 -6.04 1.57
CA LYS A 177 -12.05 -6.86 0.38
C LYS A 177 -10.67 -7.41 0.60
N VAL A 178 -10.56 -8.65 1.13
CA VAL A 178 -9.31 -9.36 1.46
C VAL A 178 -8.14 -8.42 1.26
N ALA A 179 -8.04 -7.45 2.17
CA ALA A 179 -7.02 -6.44 2.06
C ALA A 179 -5.86 -7.22 2.62
N THR A 180 -5.04 -7.78 1.73
CA THR A 180 -3.71 -8.19 2.13
C THR A 180 -3.10 -6.94 2.71
N THR A 181 -3.09 -6.85 4.04
CA THR A 181 -2.19 -5.97 4.76
C THR A 181 -0.84 -6.29 4.17
N GLN A 182 -0.38 -5.48 3.22
CA GLN A 182 0.84 -5.78 2.49
C GLN A 182 1.91 -5.94 3.54
N SER A 183 2.45 -7.14 3.65
CA SER A 183 3.41 -7.42 4.70
C SER A 183 4.62 -6.52 4.49
N LYS A 184 5.41 -6.28 5.55
CA LYS A 184 6.66 -5.52 5.42
C LYS A 184 7.55 -6.08 4.29
N GLY A 185 7.56 -7.39 4.08
CA GLY A 185 8.29 -8.03 2.98
C GLY A 185 7.73 -7.75 1.60
N GLU A 186 6.41 -7.68 1.44
CA GLU A 186 5.77 -7.29 0.17
C GLU A 186 6.11 -5.83 -0.21
N ILE A 187 6.09 -4.94 0.78
CA ILE A 187 6.43 -3.52 0.60
C ILE A 187 7.89 -3.39 0.17
N LEU A 188 8.81 -4.05 0.88
CA LEU A 188 10.24 -4.02 0.58
C LEU A 188 10.54 -4.66 -0.78
N PHE A 189 9.93 -5.78 -1.12
CA PHE A 189 10.09 -6.40 -2.44
C PHE A 189 9.63 -5.45 -3.55
N THR A 190 8.48 -4.80 -3.36
CA THR A 190 7.97 -3.82 -4.33
C THR A 190 8.99 -2.70 -4.55
N GLN A 191 9.63 -2.21 -3.50
CA GLN A 191 10.57 -1.09 -3.59
C GLN A 191 11.93 -1.49 -4.17
N LYS A 192 12.41 -2.69 -3.85
CA LYS A 192 13.79 -3.09 -4.12
C LYS A 192 13.93 -4.03 -5.32
N CYS A 193 12.89 -4.79 -5.64
CA CYS A 193 12.99 -5.92 -6.58
C CYS A 193 12.01 -5.83 -7.74
N SER A 194 10.91 -5.07 -7.62
CA SER A 194 9.84 -5.08 -8.63
C SER A 194 10.13 -4.31 -9.91
N SER A 195 11.21 -3.52 -9.94
CA SER A 195 11.72 -2.90 -11.18
C SER A 195 12.09 -3.96 -12.23
N CYS A 196 12.49 -5.14 -11.78
CA CYS A 196 12.89 -6.25 -12.64
C CYS A 196 11.96 -7.46 -12.50
N HIS A 197 11.58 -7.85 -11.27
CA HIS A 197 10.86 -9.09 -11.01
C HIS A 197 9.36 -8.85 -10.79
N SER A 198 8.52 -9.49 -11.61
CA SER A 198 7.07 -9.48 -11.41
C SER A 198 6.62 -10.52 -10.37
N THR A 199 5.68 -10.13 -9.51
CA THR A 199 5.00 -11.05 -8.58
C THR A 199 3.86 -11.82 -9.25
N SER A 200 3.42 -11.38 -10.42
CA SER A 200 2.40 -12.04 -11.23
C SER A 200 2.99 -12.62 -12.51
N ARG A 201 2.23 -13.51 -13.16
CA ARG A 201 2.59 -14.06 -14.46
C ARG A 201 2.48 -12.95 -15.53
N PRO A 202 3.56 -12.57 -16.22
CA PRO A 202 3.49 -11.63 -17.32
C PRO A 202 2.65 -12.21 -18.48
N LYS A 203 1.81 -11.38 -19.09
CA LYS A 203 1.04 -11.77 -20.29
C LYS A 203 1.91 -11.73 -21.54
N ASP A 204 2.78 -10.73 -21.63
CA ASP A 204 3.77 -10.59 -22.67
C ASP A 204 5.16 -10.87 -22.10
N MET A 205 5.82 -11.88 -22.65
CA MET A 205 7.15 -12.28 -22.22
C MET A 205 8.26 -11.55 -22.98
N SER A 206 7.96 -10.77 -24.02
CA SER A 206 8.98 -10.02 -24.77
C SER A 206 9.48 -8.78 -24.03
N THR A 207 8.66 -8.25 -23.11
CA THR A 207 8.92 -6.99 -22.39
C THR A 207 9.54 -7.19 -21.00
N VAL A 208 9.65 -8.42 -20.51
CA VAL A 208 10.19 -8.69 -19.18
C VAL A 208 11.71 -8.86 -19.20
N VAL A 209 12.37 -8.11 -18.31
CA VAL A 209 13.84 -8.06 -18.20
C VAL A 209 14.42 -9.06 -17.20
N ALA A 210 13.57 -9.67 -16.35
CA ALA A 210 13.97 -10.69 -15.40
C ALA A 210 12.88 -11.77 -15.25
N PRO A 211 13.22 -12.97 -14.71
CA PRO A 211 12.23 -14.01 -14.49
C PRO A 211 11.19 -13.61 -13.43
N ALA A 212 9.93 -13.96 -13.66
CA ALA A 212 8.87 -13.76 -12.68
C ALA A 212 9.14 -14.52 -11.37
N LEU A 213 8.83 -13.90 -10.24
CA LEU A 213 9.15 -14.36 -8.90
C LEU A 213 8.64 -15.78 -8.63
N MET A 214 7.43 -16.11 -9.11
CA MET A 214 6.84 -17.45 -8.92
C MET A 214 7.73 -18.56 -9.51
N GLY A 215 8.35 -18.29 -10.67
CA GLY A 215 9.27 -19.22 -11.30
C GLY A 215 10.59 -19.33 -10.56
N VAL A 216 11.12 -18.19 -10.07
CA VAL A 216 12.35 -18.14 -9.26
C VAL A 216 12.16 -18.95 -7.98
N MET A 217 11.11 -18.65 -7.21
CA MET A 217 10.84 -19.32 -5.93
C MET A 217 10.52 -20.80 -6.08
N ARG A 218 9.93 -21.22 -7.20
CA ARG A 218 9.77 -22.66 -7.48
C ARG A 218 11.11 -23.38 -7.53
N HIS A 219 12.10 -22.84 -8.27
CA HIS A 219 13.40 -23.49 -8.39
C HIS A 219 14.20 -23.40 -7.10
N ILE A 220 14.14 -22.27 -6.38
CA ILE A 220 14.78 -22.13 -5.07
C ILE A 220 14.24 -23.19 -4.10
N LYS A 221 12.92 -23.38 -4.01
CA LYS A 221 12.31 -24.40 -3.13
C LYS A 221 12.59 -25.84 -3.54
N MET A 222 12.89 -26.09 -4.82
CA MET A 222 13.33 -27.41 -5.29
C MET A 222 14.75 -27.72 -4.84
N SER A 223 15.65 -26.72 -4.82
CA SER A 223 17.04 -26.89 -4.36
C SER A 223 17.19 -26.79 -2.84
N TYR A 224 16.39 -25.92 -2.21
CA TYR A 224 16.36 -25.65 -0.78
C TYR A 224 14.92 -25.76 -0.25
N PRO A 225 14.46 -27.00 0.07
CA PRO A 225 13.14 -27.20 0.66
C PRO A 225 13.00 -26.60 2.06
N ASP A 226 14.14 -26.49 2.77
CA ASP A 226 14.27 -25.86 4.07
C ASP A 226 14.27 -24.33 3.95
N LYS A 227 13.46 -23.67 4.78
CA LYS A 227 13.20 -22.24 4.66
C LYS A 227 14.44 -21.42 4.99
N GLU A 228 15.14 -21.79 6.05
CA GLU A 228 16.32 -21.11 6.55
C GLU A 228 17.43 -21.12 5.50
N LYS A 229 17.68 -22.29 4.88
CA LYS A 229 18.65 -22.41 3.77
C LYS A 229 18.23 -21.65 2.51
N ALA A 230 16.94 -21.65 2.18
CA ALA A 230 16.44 -20.88 1.04
C ALA A 230 16.62 -19.38 1.25
N VAL A 231 16.36 -18.89 2.46
CA VAL A 231 16.55 -17.48 2.83
C VAL A 231 18.02 -17.11 2.81
N GLU A 232 18.90 -17.94 3.36
CA GLU A 232 20.36 -17.74 3.32
C GLU A 232 20.87 -17.64 1.87
N PHE A 233 20.43 -18.56 1.00
CA PHE A 233 20.76 -18.52 -0.41
C PHE A 233 20.27 -17.23 -1.08
N ILE A 234 19.01 -16.82 -0.86
CA ILE A 234 18.46 -15.59 -1.46
C ILE A 234 19.29 -14.37 -1.03
N LYS A 235 19.65 -14.30 0.25
CA LYS A 235 20.47 -13.20 0.79
C LYS A 235 21.84 -13.14 0.15
N ASP A 236 22.55 -14.26 0.07
CA ASP A 236 23.88 -14.30 -0.54
C ASP A 236 23.83 -14.04 -2.04
N TYR A 237 22.96 -14.74 -2.79
CA TYR A 237 22.88 -14.61 -4.24
C TYR A 237 22.47 -13.21 -4.68
N THR A 238 21.62 -12.52 -3.92
CA THR A 238 21.16 -11.17 -4.27
C THR A 238 22.28 -10.13 -4.20
N VAL A 239 23.26 -10.30 -3.31
CA VAL A 239 24.40 -9.37 -3.17
C VAL A 239 25.67 -9.88 -3.86
N ASN A 240 25.84 -11.19 -3.99
CA ASN A 240 27.00 -11.85 -4.58
C ASN A 240 26.58 -12.88 -5.67
N PRO A 241 25.86 -12.45 -6.73
CA PRO A 241 25.43 -13.37 -7.78
C PRO A 241 26.64 -13.87 -8.58
N SER A 242 26.65 -15.17 -8.89
CA SER A 242 27.61 -15.77 -9.82
C SER A 242 26.91 -16.85 -10.65
N GLU A 243 27.46 -17.18 -11.82
CA GLU A 243 26.92 -18.24 -12.66
C GLU A 243 26.91 -19.60 -11.95
N GLU A 244 27.94 -19.87 -11.14
CA GLU A 244 28.06 -21.10 -10.34
C GLU A 244 26.96 -21.24 -9.29
N LYS A 245 26.51 -20.11 -8.70
CA LYS A 245 25.42 -20.10 -7.70
C LYS A 245 24.04 -20.06 -8.34
N ALA A 246 23.93 -19.84 -9.65
CA ALA A 246 22.65 -19.66 -10.31
C ALA A 246 21.86 -20.98 -10.37
N ILE A 247 20.74 -21.04 -9.65
CA ILE A 247 19.86 -22.23 -9.63
C ILE A 247 18.99 -22.34 -10.89
N CYS A 248 18.70 -21.20 -11.53
CA CYS A 248 17.86 -21.19 -12.72
C CYS A 248 18.56 -21.87 -13.89
N MET A 249 17.80 -22.61 -14.71
CA MET A 249 18.33 -23.34 -15.88
C MET A 249 19.19 -22.45 -16.78
N LYS A 250 20.23 -23.00 -17.43
CA LYS A 250 21.13 -22.29 -18.36
C LYS A 250 20.40 -21.41 -19.39
N LYS A 251 19.29 -21.91 -19.96
CA LYS A 251 18.42 -21.16 -20.89
C LYS A 251 17.86 -19.84 -20.31
N LYS A 252 17.74 -19.73 -18.99
CA LYS A 252 17.31 -18.51 -18.30
C LYS A 252 18.45 -17.51 -18.15
N LEU A 253 19.67 -17.98 -17.90
CA LEU A 253 20.87 -17.14 -17.92
C LEU A 253 21.13 -16.63 -19.34
N GLU A 254 20.99 -17.47 -20.37
CA GLU A 254 21.11 -17.04 -21.77
C GLU A 254 20.09 -15.96 -22.16
N ARG A 255 18.89 -16.02 -21.57
CA ARG A 255 17.79 -15.08 -21.86
C ARG A 255 17.86 -13.78 -21.05
N PHE A 256 18.10 -13.88 -19.75
CA PHE A 256 17.97 -12.75 -18.82
C PHE A 256 19.32 -12.23 -18.31
N GLY A 257 20.41 -12.94 -18.61
CA GLY A 257 21.72 -12.68 -18.01
C GLY A 257 21.80 -13.13 -16.55
N LEU A 258 22.97 -12.89 -15.97
CA LEU A 258 23.19 -13.00 -14.53
C LEU A 258 22.45 -11.85 -13.81
N MET A 259 21.84 -12.15 -12.67
CA MET A 259 21.19 -11.12 -11.84
C MET A 259 22.22 -10.06 -11.44
N PRO A 260 21.95 -8.75 -11.62
CA PRO A 260 22.85 -7.72 -11.15
C PRO A 260 22.96 -7.73 -9.62
N SER A 261 24.18 -7.57 -9.09
CA SER A 261 24.39 -7.43 -7.65
C SER A 261 23.57 -6.27 -7.09
N GLN A 262 22.87 -6.50 -5.98
CA GLN A 262 22.16 -5.46 -5.23
C GLN A 262 22.94 -4.95 -4.02
N LYS A 263 24.26 -5.22 -3.97
CA LYS A 263 25.14 -4.71 -2.91
C LYS A 263 25.08 -3.18 -2.87
N GLY A 264 24.72 -2.63 -1.70
CA GLY A 264 24.53 -1.19 -1.50
C GLY A 264 23.11 -0.68 -1.81
N ASN A 265 22.28 -1.44 -2.52
CA ASN A 265 20.88 -1.08 -2.82
C ASN A 265 19.88 -1.64 -1.81
N VAL A 266 20.25 -2.74 -1.13
CA VAL A 266 19.44 -3.44 -0.14
C VAL A 266 20.31 -3.94 1.02
N THR A 267 19.82 -3.84 2.26
CA THR A 267 20.56 -4.33 3.44
C THR A 267 20.27 -5.82 3.71
N GLN A 268 21.10 -6.46 4.54
CA GLN A 268 20.91 -7.87 4.91
C GLN A 268 19.61 -8.08 5.72
N GLU A 269 19.24 -7.11 6.55
CA GLU A 269 17.99 -7.14 7.32
C GLU A 269 16.77 -6.95 6.42
N GLU A 270 16.87 -6.08 5.41
CA GLU A 270 15.82 -5.94 4.39
C GLU A 270 15.68 -7.23 3.57
N LEU A 271 16.79 -7.84 3.17
CA LEU A 271 16.80 -9.10 2.42
C LEU A 271 16.22 -10.25 3.22
N GLU A 272 16.51 -10.34 4.52
CA GLU A 272 15.89 -11.33 5.41
C GLU A 272 14.36 -11.22 5.35
N VAL A 273 13.82 -10.01 5.51
CA VAL A 273 12.37 -9.79 5.49
C VAL A 273 11.76 -10.07 4.11
N ILE A 274 12.44 -9.65 3.03
CA ILE A 274 12.02 -9.91 1.65
C ILE A 274 12.00 -11.42 1.36
N ALA A 275 13.09 -12.13 1.67
CA ALA A 275 13.27 -13.55 1.38
C ALA A 275 12.26 -14.42 2.15
N ASN A 276 12.03 -14.12 3.43
CA ASN A 276 11.00 -14.80 4.21
C ASN A 276 9.62 -14.64 3.58
N TRP A 277 9.26 -13.41 3.18
CA TRP A 277 8.00 -13.16 2.50
C TRP A 277 7.90 -13.86 1.14
N MET A 278 8.96 -13.84 0.32
CA MET A 278 9.02 -14.56 -0.95
C MET A 278 8.79 -16.07 -0.74
N PHE A 279 9.43 -16.66 0.28
CA PHE A 279 9.27 -18.07 0.60
C PHE A 279 7.85 -18.39 1.06
N ASP A 280 7.24 -17.56 1.90
CA ASP A 280 5.90 -17.87 2.43
C ASP A 280 4.80 -17.71 1.38
N ASN A 281 5.00 -16.84 0.37
CA ASN A 281 3.94 -16.44 -0.55
C ASN A 281 4.10 -16.95 -1.98
N PHE A 282 5.29 -17.48 -2.35
CA PHE A 282 5.56 -17.91 -3.72
C PHE A 282 6.22 -19.30 -3.81
N PRO A 283 5.93 -20.04 -4.89
CA PRO A 283 4.84 -19.80 -5.83
C PRO A 283 3.45 -20.01 -5.17
N PRO A 284 2.36 -19.44 -5.73
CA PRO A 284 1.00 -19.74 -5.30
C PRO A 284 0.70 -21.25 -5.38
N LYS A 285 -0.22 -21.74 -4.54
CA LYS A 285 -0.54 -23.18 -4.43
C LYS A 285 -0.99 -23.81 -5.76
N ASP A 286 -1.63 -23.04 -6.63
CA ASP A 286 -2.12 -23.44 -7.94
C ASP A 286 -1.12 -23.18 -9.08
N PHE A 287 0.10 -22.74 -8.76
CA PHE A 287 1.11 -22.44 -9.76
C PHE A 287 1.55 -23.68 -10.53
N LYS A 288 1.04 -23.80 -11.74
CA LYS A 288 1.57 -24.71 -12.75
C LYS A 288 2.71 -24.00 -13.47
N GLY A 289 3.94 -24.44 -13.21
CA GLY A 289 5.08 -24.03 -14.03
C GLY A 289 4.81 -24.36 -15.50
N MET A 290 5.53 -23.71 -16.42
CA MET A 290 5.56 -24.17 -17.80
C MET A 290 6.29 -25.52 -17.80
N GLY A 291 5.52 -26.60 -17.61
CA GLY A 291 5.99 -27.95 -17.87
C GLY A 291 6.52 -27.99 -19.29
N HIS A 292 7.56 -28.78 -19.51
CA HIS A 292 7.88 -29.23 -20.85
C HIS A 292 6.59 -29.75 -21.46
N GLY A 293 6.05 -29.02 -22.44
CA GLY A 293 5.06 -29.61 -23.34
C GLY A 293 5.69 -30.90 -23.88
N ASN A 294 4.93 -31.99 -23.83
CA ASN A 294 5.19 -33.27 -24.49
C ASN A 294 6.64 -33.48 -24.93
N ARG A 295 7.42 -34.22 -24.15
CA ARG A 295 8.35 -35.17 -24.78
C ARG A 295 7.49 -36.29 -25.36
N LYS A 296 6.94 -36.05 -26.54
CA LYS A 296 6.64 -37.12 -27.49
C LYS A 296 7.78 -37.08 -28.51
N ASN A 297 8.54 -38.17 -28.48
CA ASN A 297 9.64 -38.60 -29.34
C ASN A 297 10.93 -37.78 -29.22
#